data_AF-A0A370TGR7-F1
#
_entry.id   AF-A0A370TGR7-F1
#
_cell.length_a   1.000
_cell.length_b   1.000
_cell.length_c   1.000
_cell.angle_alpha   90.00
_cell.angle_beta   90.00
_cell.angle_gamma   90.00
#
_symmetry.space_group_name_H-M   'P 1'
#
loop_
_entity.id
_entity.type
_entity.pdbx_description
1 polymer ?
#
loop_
_entity_poly.entity_id
_entity_poly.type
_entity_poly.pdbx_seq_one_letter_code
_entity_poly.pdbx_strand_id
1 'polypeptide(L)'
;MMESVYLDDDPGTDADWDYIDPNYGGPATPSTLSDSPPETRGDPRPQQHQNGDGAGDDGDDEDREAATRPRRKKGGYDSRIEQILYENPELPILIVDAGKSSESGGKYIVYTIRTGDLEVRRRYSEFATLRDALSKLHPTLIIPPIPEKHSMADYAANPTKAKQDQQIIDLRKRMLAVFLNRCRLMDDVRNDGVWWRFLDPNSSWNEVLHSHPVASIPKSVLKAPPLDPANPSPAHAFLPIPASSAKLKSASTSATSPPGMANQAPEHHTGPSAATHTAAGGQVLGRFPPAAQHLSEHDIDPYFINFEASTKELELLLTGPIEKVNRRTLTHLSTLSTDLAELGARLNGFSLSEPSPSLAAAIERVGQAVDSSYLATEELSGSLGASFAEPMRESAQFAGVLRGVLRYRVLKRVQQEMTNDELARKRALLESLERSESEANRIEQYLSHSGTGNLPRRSNSSARDSAPSRRDNSQEDTASIDSDFPPTHGDSSNTPSAAQGAPHSEGQEAAHRKSSSGNFITNKIFGRISHAVHGVVDVDPERTRRDLIGKTRESIGQLEQAQMASEQDVRDASTGILKDLKRFQAEKEDDLKRYMLAYARSQIEWAKKNKETWEEATAEINKIDEG
;
A
#
# COMPACT_ATOMS: atom_id res chain seq x y z
N MET A 1 48.19 -3.33 -42.17
CA MET A 1 48.03 -4.45 -41.22
C MET A 1 46.78 -4.15 -40.41
N MET A 2 45.75 -4.99 -40.55
CA MET A 2 44.60 -5.02 -39.65
C MET A 2 44.56 -6.44 -39.09
N GLU A 3 44.33 -6.55 -37.79
CA GLU A 3 44.45 -7.80 -37.06
C GLU A 3 43.06 -8.44 -36.97
N SER A 4 42.85 -9.54 -37.70
CA SER A 4 41.56 -10.24 -37.73
C SER A 4 41.38 -11.04 -36.45
N VAL A 5 40.57 -10.51 -35.53
CA VAL A 5 40.07 -11.27 -34.37
C VAL A 5 39.15 -12.37 -34.87
N TYR A 6 39.63 -13.60 -34.87
CA TYR A 6 38.78 -14.78 -34.95
C TYR A 6 38.04 -14.94 -33.62
N LEU A 7 36.75 -15.21 -33.69
CA LEU A 7 36.00 -15.83 -32.61
C LEU A 7 36.01 -17.33 -32.89
N ASP A 8 36.44 -18.13 -31.91
CA ASP A 8 36.30 -19.58 -31.99
C ASP A 8 34.83 -19.95 -31.74
N ASP A 9 34.16 -20.49 -32.76
CA ASP A 9 32.85 -21.12 -32.59
C ASP A 9 33.03 -22.43 -31.79
N ASP A 10 32.64 -22.43 -30.51
CA ASP A 10 32.56 -23.65 -29.68
C ASP A 10 31.19 -24.33 -29.88
N PRO A 11 31.11 -25.46 -30.62
CA PRO A 11 29.86 -26.16 -30.88
C PRO A 11 29.28 -26.87 -29.65
N GLY A 12 29.92 -26.78 -28.48
CA GLY A 12 29.41 -27.35 -27.23
C GLY A 12 28.30 -26.55 -26.54
N THR A 13 27.98 -25.33 -26.98
CA THR A 13 27.15 -24.39 -26.20
C THR A 13 25.67 -24.28 -26.60
N ASP A 14 25.26 -24.77 -27.77
CA ASP A 14 23.85 -24.70 -28.23
C ASP A 14 22.93 -25.73 -27.52
N ALA A 15 23.48 -26.84 -27.03
CA ALA A 15 22.72 -28.03 -26.62
C ALA A 15 21.85 -27.89 -25.35
N ASP A 16 22.00 -26.81 -24.58
CA ASP A 16 21.28 -26.58 -23.30
C ASP A 16 20.12 -25.56 -23.42
N TRP A 17 19.91 -24.98 -24.62
CA TRP A 17 18.84 -23.99 -24.86
C TRP A 17 17.56 -24.56 -25.45
N ASP A 18 17.59 -25.77 -26.02
CA ASP A 18 16.44 -26.44 -26.67
C ASP A 18 15.33 -26.88 -25.69
N TYR A 19 15.54 -26.78 -24.37
CA TYR A 19 14.57 -27.21 -23.34
C TYR A 19 13.74 -26.08 -22.70
N ILE A 20 13.45 -25.02 -23.46
CA ILE A 20 12.44 -24.03 -23.09
C ILE A 20 11.09 -24.45 -23.69
N ASP A 21 10.21 -25.02 -22.85
CA ASP A 21 8.85 -25.42 -23.23
C ASP A 21 8.10 -24.27 -23.94
N PRO A 22 7.73 -24.43 -25.24
CA PRO A 22 7.05 -23.38 -25.99
C PRO A 22 5.60 -23.15 -25.53
N ASN A 23 5.06 -23.98 -24.64
CA ASN A 23 3.64 -24.03 -24.29
C ASN A 23 3.31 -23.47 -22.90
N TYR A 24 4.17 -22.63 -22.30
CA TYR A 24 3.91 -21.96 -21.02
C TYR A 24 2.88 -20.80 -21.15
N GLY A 25 1.69 -21.12 -21.64
CA GLY A 25 0.57 -20.22 -21.93
C GLY A 25 -0.20 -19.72 -20.70
N GLY A 26 0.51 -19.21 -19.68
CA GLY A 26 -0.11 -18.38 -18.65
C GLY A 26 -0.72 -17.10 -19.25
N PRO A 27 -1.74 -16.48 -18.62
CA PRO A 27 -2.66 -15.56 -19.29
C PRO A 27 -1.96 -14.43 -20.06
N ALA A 28 -2.00 -14.55 -21.38
CA ALA A 28 -1.64 -13.51 -22.32
C ALA A 28 -2.66 -12.37 -22.21
N THR A 29 -2.18 -11.14 -22.03
CA THR A 29 -2.95 -9.94 -22.35
C THR A 29 -3.03 -9.85 -23.87
N PRO A 30 -4.21 -9.96 -24.50
CA PRO A 30 -4.29 -9.91 -25.95
C PRO A 30 -3.92 -8.51 -26.45
N SER A 31 -2.93 -8.43 -27.34
CA SER A 31 -2.67 -7.19 -28.10
C SER A 31 -3.92 -6.84 -28.89
N THR A 32 -4.47 -5.64 -28.70
CA THR A 32 -5.79 -5.25 -29.23
C THR A 32 -5.73 -4.83 -30.70
N LEU A 33 -5.09 -5.64 -31.54
CA LEU A 33 -4.86 -5.41 -32.97
C LEU A 33 -5.05 -6.69 -33.81
N SER A 34 -6.25 -7.25 -33.73
CA SER A 34 -6.79 -8.16 -34.75
C SER A 34 -8.32 -8.22 -34.62
N ASP A 35 -9.02 -8.00 -35.73
CA ASP A 35 -10.49 -7.94 -35.79
C ASP A 35 -11.00 -9.04 -36.73
N SER A 36 -11.34 -10.21 -36.16
CA SER A 36 -11.90 -11.37 -36.87
C SER A 36 -12.53 -12.36 -35.88
N PRO A 37 -13.80 -12.77 -36.05
CA PRO A 37 -14.42 -13.82 -35.24
C PRO A 37 -14.05 -15.23 -35.77
N PRO A 38 -13.89 -16.24 -34.90
CA PRO A 38 -13.66 -17.62 -35.33
C PRO A 38 -14.95 -18.30 -35.81
N GLU A 39 -14.93 -18.92 -36.99
CA GLU A 39 -16.05 -19.70 -37.50
C GLU A 39 -16.21 -21.05 -36.77
N THR A 40 -17.41 -21.34 -36.27
CA THR A 40 -17.76 -22.63 -35.67
C THR A 40 -18.30 -23.61 -36.72
N ARG A 41 -17.42 -24.45 -37.28
CA ARG A 41 -17.85 -25.64 -38.03
C ARG A 41 -18.35 -26.72 -37.05
N GLY A 42 -19.62 -27.09 -37.18
CA GLY A 42 -20.20 -28.26 -36.51
C GLY A 42 -20.54 -29.36 -37.49
N ASP A 43 -20.52 -30.62 -37.03
CA ASP A 43 -21.13 -31.79 -37.69
C ASP A 43 -21.44 -32.87 -36.61
N PRO A 44 -22.10 -34.01 -36.88
CA PRO A 44 -23.25 -34.37 -36.05
C PRO A 44 -23.17 -35.71 -35.30
N ARG A 45 -24.21 -35.99 -34.51
CA ARG A 45 -24.43 -37.23 -33.74
C ARG A 45 -24.70 -38.44 -34.65
N PRO A 46 -24.63 -39.66 -34.10
CA PRO A 46 -25.91 -40.33 -33.79
C PRO A 46 -25.98 -40.95 -32.38
N GLN A 47 -27.19 -41.35 -31.99
CA GLN A 47 -27.48 -42.07 -30.73
C GLN A 47 -27.68 -43.57 -30.98
N GLN A 48 -27.41 -44.42 -29.98
CA GLN A 48 -28.17 -45.67 -29.78
C GLN A 48 -28.18 -46.09 -28.30
N HIS A 49 -29.22 -46.82 -27.89
CA HIS A 49 -29.38 -47.37 -26.54
C HIS A 49 -29.10 -48.88 -26.54
N GLN A 50 -28.60 -49.41 -25.42
CA GLN A 50 -29.06 -50.68 -24.87
C GLN A 50 -28.69 -50.83 -23.39
N ASN A 51 -29.48 -51.60 -22.65
CA ASN A 51 -29.25 -51.95 -21.25
C ASN A 51 -28.40 -53.22 -21.16
N GLY A 52 -27.69 -53.39 -20.04
CA GLY A 52 -27.07 -54.66 -19.65
C GLY A 52 -26.63 -54.62 -18.19
N ASP A 53 -27.31 -55.38 -17.33
CA ASP A 53 -26.91 -55.54 -15.94
C ASP A 53 -25.64 -56.41 -15.83
N GLY A 54 -24.65 -55.95 -15.09
CA GLY A 54 -23.41 -56.67 -14.85
C GLY A 54 -22.70 -56.17 -13.60
N ALA A 55 -22.77 -56.93 -12.51
CA ALA A 55 -21.98 -56.65 -11.32
C ALA A 55 -20.54 -57.11 -11.53
N GLY A 56 -19.61 -56.16 -11.55
CA GLY A 56 -18.16 -56.39 -11.60
C GLY A 56 -17.47 -55.56 -10.52
N ASP A 57 -16.60 -56.20 -9.76
CA ASP A 57 -15.73 -55.59 -8.76
C ASP A 57 -14.39 -55.26 -9.43
N ASP A 58 -14.12 -53.98 -9.65
CA ASP A 58 -12.79 -53.45 -10.02
C ASP A 58 -12.73 -51.98 -9.57
N GLY A 59 -11.76 -51.67 -8.71
CA GLY A 59 -11.47 -50.30 -8.26
C GLY A 59 -10.36 -49.64 -9.09
N ASP A 60 -9.94 -48.45 -8.65
CA ASP A 60 -8.69 -47.77 -9.03
C ASP A 60 -8.55 -47.14 -10.44
N ASP A 61 -9.63 -47.01 -11.24
CA ASP A 61 -9.59 -46.26 -12.52
C ASP A 61 -10.43 -44.94 -12.58
N GLU A 62 -11.27 -44.62 -11.59
CA GLU A 62 -12.05 -43.35 -11.61
C GLU A 62 -11.18 -42.08 -11.41
N ASP A 63 -10.04 -42.17 -10.73
CA ASP A 63 -9.22 -41.01 -10.33
C ASP A 63 -8.51 -40.29 -11.51
N ARG A 64 -8.49 -40.88 -12.71
CA ARG A 64 -7.83 -40.30 -13.88
C ARG A 64 -8.73 -39.42 -14.76
N GLU A 65 -10.03 -39.70 -14.84
CA GLU A 65 -10.99 -38.81 -15.54
C GLU A 65 -11.42 -37.60 -14.69
N ALA A 66 -11.22 -37.65 -13.37
CA ALA A 66 -11.61 -36.58 -12.45
C ALA A 66 -10.84 -35.25 -12.65
N ALA A 67 -9.75 -35.24 -13.42
CA ALA A 67 -8.87 -34.09 -13.61
C ALA A 67 -9.40 -33.01 -14.59
N THR A 68 -10.35 -33.35 -15.48
CA THR A 68 -10.80 -32.46 -16.57
C THR A 68 -12.17 -31.83 -16.37
N ARG A 69 -12.91 -32.23 -15.31
CA ARG A 69 -14.22 -31.65 -14.99
C ARG A 69 -14.07 -30.55 -13.94
N PRO A 70 -14.60 -29.33 -14.16
CA PRO A 70 -14.48 -28.25 -13.20
C PRO A 70 -15.16 -28.64 -11.88
N ARG A 71 -14.41 -28.53 -10.78
CA ARG A 71 -14.89 -28.91 -9.44
C ARG A 71 -16.05 -27.98 -9.06
N ARG A 72 -17.23 -28.54 -8.79
CA ARG A 72 -18.41 -27.77 -8.37
C ARG A 72 -18.30 -27.37 -6.90
N LYS A 73 -18.60 -26.10 -6.60
CA LYS A 73 -18.57 -25.54 -5.23
C LYS A 73 -19.61 -26.26 -4.35
N LYS A 74 -19.14 -26.90 -3.28
CA LYS A 74 -20.00 -27.59 -2.30
C LYS A 74 -20.83 -26.56 -1.54
N GLY A 75 -22.12 -26.48 -1.87
CA GLY A 75 -23.06 -25.46 -1.36
C GLY A 75 -23.76 -24.66 -2.46
N GLY A 76 -23.30 -24.76 -3.72
CA GLY A 76 -23.83 -23.96 -4.83
C GLY A 76 -23.08 -22.64 -5.02
N TYR A 77 -23.67 -21.74 -5.81
CA TYR A 77 -23.10 -20.45 -6.19
C TYR A 77 -24.11 -19.33 -5.92
N ASP A 78 -23.62 -18.18 -5.44
CA ASP A 78 -24.44 -16.99 -5.22
C ASP A 78 -24.88 -16.33 -6.55
N SER A 79 -24.09 -16.51 -7.61
CA SER A 79 -24.28 -15.85 -8.90
C SER A 79 -23.67 -16.64 -10.06
N ARG A 80 -24.09 -16.31 -11.29
CA ARG A 80 -23.50 -16.85 -12.53
C ARG A 80 -22.02 -16.46 -12.68
N ILE A 81 -21.64 -15.25 -12.27
CA ILE A 81 -20.24 -14.80 -12.34
C ILE A 81 -19.35 -15.54 -11.34
N GLU A 82 -19.85 -15.85 -10.14
CA GLU A 82 -19.13 -16.68 -9.17
C GLU A 82 -18.92 -18.10 -9.73
N GLN A 83 -19.95 -18.71 -10.33
CA GLN A 83 -19.82 -20.01 -10.99
C GLN A 83 -18.71 -19.99 -12.04
N ILE A 84 -18.75 -19.02 -12.97
CA ILE A 84 -17.78 -18.91 -14.07
C ILE A 84 -16.34 -18.83 -13.53
N LEU A 85 -16.10 -17.96 -12.54
CA LEU A 85 -14.78 -17.72 -11.95
C LEU A 85 -14.27 -18.88 -11.07
N TYR A 86 -15.17 -19.66 -10.46
CA TYR A 86 -14.81 -20.83 -9.65
C TYR A 86 -14.57 -22.08 -10.51
N GLU A 87 -15.43 -22.32 -11.51
CA GLU A 87 -15.31 -23.46 -12.42
C GLU A 87 -14.15 -23.26 -13.41
N ASN A 88 -13.83 -22.01 -13.80
CA ASN A 88 -12.79 -21.68 -14.79
C ASN A 88 -11.77 -20.72 -14.15
N PRO A 89 -10.92 -21.18 -13.21
CA PRO A 89 -10.07 -20.30 -12.41
C PRO A 89 -9.14 -19.43 -13.26
N GLU A 90 -8.63 -19.94 -14.38
CA GLU A 90 -7.73 -19.22 -15.30
C GLU A 90 -8.41 -18.38 -16.38
N LEU A 91 -9.74 -18.25 -16.37
CA LEU A 91 -10.45 -17.41 -17.33
C LEU A 91 -10.01 -15.94 -17.20
N PRO A 92 -9.46 -15.31 -18.25
CA PRO A 92 -9.01 -13.93 -18.18
C PRO A 92 -10.21 -12.98 -18.17
N ILE A 93 -10.12 -11.94 -17.33
CA ILE A 93 -11.10 -10.85 -17.30
C ILE A 93 -10.60 -9.76 -18.27
N LEU A 94 -11.37 -9.48 -19.31
CA LEU A 94 -10.98 -8.57 -20.38
C LEU A 94 -11.76 -7.25 -20.27
N ILE A 95 -11.10 -6.11 -20.47
CA ILE A 95 -11.80 -4.86 -20.77
C ILE A 95 -11.79 -4.70 -22.29
N VAL A 96 -12.93 -4.96 -22.93
CA VAL A 96 -13.02 -5.03 -24.39
C VAL A 96 -13.18 -3.64 -25.02
N ASP A 97 -13.99 -2.78 -24.41
CA ASP A 97 -14.27 -1.40 -24.86
C ASP A 97 -14.05 -0.37 -23.72
N ALA A 98 -13.76 0.87 -24.09
CA ALA A 98 -13.55 2.01 -23.19
C ALA A 98 -14.00 3.33 -23.86
N GLY A 99 -15.30 3.62 -23.84
CA GLY A 99 -15.92 4.71 -24.61
C GLY A 99 -16.70 5.75 -23.81
N LYS A 100 -17.06 6.87 -24.46
CA LYS A 100 -18.00 7.87 -23.90
C LYS A 100 -19.43 7.30 -23.95
N SER A 101 -20.07 7.15 -22.79
CA SER A 101 -21.42 6.57 -22.69
C SER A 101 -22.47 7.42 -23.42
N SER A 102 -23.13 6.85 -24.45
CA SER A 102 -24.25 7.46 -25.18
C SER A 102 -25.44 7.73 -24.24
N GLU A 103 -25.82 6.70 -23.47
CA GLU A 103 -26.86 6.70 -22.44
C GLU A 103 -26.68 7.79 -21.37
N SER A 104 -25.43 8.18 -21.09
CA SER A 104 -25.08 9.18 -20.06
C SER A 104 -24.74 10.56 -20.63
N GLY A 105 -25.00 10.79 -21.93
CA GLY A 105 -24.70 12.05 -22.62
C GLY A 105 -23.19 12.37 -22.67
N GLY A 106 -22.34 11.36 -22.77
CA GLY A 106 -20.88 11.48 -22.92
C GLY A 106 -20.12 12.01 -21.70
N LYS A 107 -20.77 12.18 -20.54
CA LYS A 107 -20.22 12.83 -19.34
C LYS A 107 -19.03 12.11 -18.69
N TYR A 108 -18.82 10.83 -18.99
CA TYR A 108 -17.71 10.03 -18.47
C TYR A 108 -17.39 8.84 -19.39
N ILE A 109 -16.17 8.32 -19.25
CA ILE A 109 -15.73 7.07 -19.89
C ILE A 109 -16.28 5.88 -19.10
N VAL A 110 -16.86 4.92 -19.83
CA VAL A 110 -17.32 3.63 -19.35
C VAL A 110 -16.44 2.55 -19.96
N TYR A 111 -16.09 1.56 -19.14
CA TYR A 111 -15.29 0.39 -19.51
C TYR A 111 -16.23 -0.81 -19.55
N THR A 112 -16.22 -1.52 -20.68
CA THR A 112 -17.02 -2.75 -20.88
C THR A 112 -16.12 -3.93 -20.52
N ILE A 113 -16.43 -4.58 -19.41
CA ILE A 113 -15.70 -5.71 -18.85
C ILE A 113 -16.39 -6.99 -19.29
N ARG A 114 -15.65 -7.92 -19.92
CA ARG A 114 -16.13 -9.24 -20.34
C ARG A 114 -15.44 -10.32 -19.51
N THR A 115 -16.23 -11.24 -18.97
CA THR A 115 -15.76 -12.43 -18.25
C THR A 115 -16.56 -13.63 -18.74
N GLY A 116 -16.00 -14.38 -19.70
CA GLY A 116 -16.71 -15.49 -20.36
C GLY A 116 -17.89 -14.98 -21.19
N ASP A 117 -19.08 -15.51 -20.88
CA ASP A 117 -20.37 -15.17 -21.49
C ASP A 117 -21.04 -13.91 -20.87
N LEU A 118 -20.45 -13.32 -19.83
CA LEU A 118 -20.98 -12.12 -19.18
C LEU A 118 -20.24 -10.84 -19.57
N GLU A 119 -20.99 -9.76 -19.78
CA GLU A 119 -20.47 -8.39 -19.94
C GLU A 119 -21.10 -7.42 -18.95
N VAL A 120 -20.29 -6.59 -18.29
CA VAL A 120 -20.74 -5.51 -17.41
C VAL A 120 -20.06 -4.18 -17.73
N ARG A 121 -20.83 -3.09 -17.66
CA ARG A 121 -20.34 -1.72 -17.89
C ARG A 121 -20.08 -1.03 -16.55
N ARG A 122 -18.84 -0.57 -16.31
CA ARG A 122 -18.44 0.16 -15.09
C ARG A 122 -17.61 1.40 -15.45
N ARG A 123 -17.71 2.49 -14.67
CA ARG A 123 -16.92 3.73 -14.86
C ARG A 123 -15.73 3.80 -13.89
N TYR A 124 -14.71 4.59 -14.22
CA TYR A 124 -13.47 4.71 -13.40
C TYR A 124 -13.72 4.98 -11.90
N SER A 125 -14.72 5.80 -11.56
CA SER A 125 -15.05 6.08 -10.15
C SER A 125 -15.54 4.86 -9.38
N GLU A 126 -16.06 3.85 -10.06
CA GLU A 126 -16.56 2.61 -9.45
C GLU A 126 -15.40 1.66 -9.16
N PHE A 127 -14.43 1.54 -10.08
CA PHE A 127 -13.14 0.89 -9.81
C PHE A 127 -12.41 1.54 -8.61
N ALA A 128 -12.44 2.87 -8.51
CA ALA A 128 -11.87 3.58 -7.36
C ALA A 128 -12.58 3.23 -6.03
N THR A 129 -13.91 3.13 -6.02
CA THR A 129 -14.64 2.67 -4.82
C THR A 129 -14.48 1.17 -4.54
N LEU A 130 -14.30 0.32 -5.57
CA LEU A 130 -13.99 -1.10 -5.39
C LEU A 130 -12.63 -1.25 -4.71
N ARG A 131 -11.60 -0.57 -5.21
CA ARG A 131 -10.26 -0.61 -4.61
C ARG A 131 -10.29 -0.09 -3.16
N ASP A 132 -11.02 0.99 -2.90
CA ASP A 132 -11.19 1.54 -1.54
C ASP A 132 -11.92 0.56 -0.60
N ALA A 133 -12.97 -0.11 -1.07
CA ALA A 133 -13.67 -1.16 -0.32
C ALA A 133 -12.75 -2.36 -0.01
N LEU A 134 -12.04 -2.89 -1.03
CA LEU A 134 -11.10 -3.99 -0.85
C LEU A 134 -9.95 -3.61 0.10
N SER A 135 -9.43 -2.38 0.01
CA SER A 135 -8.38 -1.88 0.92
C SER A 135 -8.85 -1.73 2.38
N LYS A 136 -10.16 -1.72 2.64
CA LYS A 136 -10.77 -1.64 3.98
C LYS A 136 -11.21 -2.99 4.52
N LEU A 137 -11.65 -3.90 3.64
CA LEU A 137 -11.92 -5.31 3.95
C LEU A 137 -10.62 -6.09 4.22
N HIS A 138 -9.54 -5.73 3.52
CA HIS A 138 -8.29 -6.48 3.52
C HIS A 138 -7.08 -5.60 3.87
N PRO A 139 -7.04 -4.96 5.07
CA PRO A 139 -5.98 -4.03 5.45
C PRO A 139 -4.60 -4.68 5.62
N THR A 140 -4.54 -6.01 5.61
CA THR A 140 -3.32 -6.82 5.65
C THR A 140 -2.78 -7.20 4.26
N LEU A 141 -3.55 -6.96 3.18
CA LEU A 141 -3.19 -7.38 1.82
C LEU A 141 -2.75 -6.20 0.95
N ILE A 142 -1.79 -6.45 0.06
CA ILE A 142 -1.26 -5.48 -0.90
C ILE A 142 -2.21 -5.43 -2.12
N ILE A 143 -3.37 -4.79 -1.94
CA ILE A 143 -4.39 -4.62 -2.99
C ILE A 143 -3.79 -3.84 -4.18
N PRO A 144 -3.79 -4.38 -5.42
CA PRO A 144 -3.10 -3.77 -6.56
C PRO A 144 -3.48 -2.29 -6.81
N PRO A 145 -2.53 -1.46 -7.28
CA PRO A 145 -2.81 -0.06 -7.59
C PRO A 145 -3.78 0.07 -8.78
N ILE A 146 -4.41 1.24 -8.91
CA ILE A 146 -5.17 1.65 -10.09
C ILE A 146 -4.62 2.99 -10.59
N PRO A 147 -4.73 3.29 -11.89
CA PRO A 147 -4.24 4.54 -12.48
C PRO A 147 -4.86 5.76 -11.79
N GLU A 148 -4.09 6.84 -11.69
CA GLU A 148 -4.50 8.05 -10.96
C GLU A 148 -5.76 8.72 -11.55
N LYS A 149 -6.42 9.51 -10.69
CA LYS A 149 -7.61 10.30 -11.04
C LYS A 149 -7.24 11.57 -11.81
N HIS A 150 -6.71 11.38 -13.03
CA HIS A 150 -6.65 12.42 -14.06
C HIS A 150 -8.01 13.10 -14.19
N SER A 151 -8.02 14.44 -14.22
CA SER A 151 -9.23 15.26 -14.23
C SER A 151 -10.08 15.01 -15.47
N MET A 152 -11.40 14.91 -15.32
CA MET A 152 -12.34 14.81 -16.44
C MET A 152 -12.49 16.15 -17.21
N ALA A 153 -11.97 17.26 -16.68
CA ALA A 153 -12.07 18.57 -17.32
C ALA A 153 -11.24 18.67 -18.62
N ASP A 154 -10.11 17.95 -18.72
CA ASP A 154 -9.27 17.95 -19.91
C ASP A 154 -9.94 17.25 -21.11
N TYR A 155 -10.54 16.08 -20.88
CA TYR A 155 -11.19 15.18 -21.85
C TYR A 155 -12.40 15.73 -22.65
N ALA A 156 -12.84 16.94 -22.32
CA ALA A 156 -14.06 17.54 -22.84
C ALA A 156 -13.84 18.96 -23.41
N ALA A 157 -12.69 19.58 -23.15
CA ALA A 157 -12.50 21.01 -23.42
C ALA A 157 -11.75 21.35 -24.72
N ASN A 158 -10.86 20.46 -25.21
CA ASN A 158 -9.93 20.80 -26.29
C ASN A 158 -9.71 19.64 -27.29
N PRO A 159 -10.19 19.74 -28.55
CA PRO A 159 -9.95 18.71 -29.58
C PRO A 159 -8.47 18.41 -29.83
N THR A 160 -7.58 19.39 -29.61
CA THR A 160 -6.12 19.24 -29.70
C THR A 160 -5.51 18.26 -28.70
N LYS A 161 -6.25 17.87 -27.64
CA LYS A 161 -5.82 16.85 -26.67
C LYS A 161 -6.25 15.42 -27.00
N ALA A 162 -7.05 15.19 -28.05
CA ALA A 162 -7.68 13.87 -28.29
C ALA A 162 -6.70 12.67 -28.34
N LYS A 163 -5.48 12.86 -28.88
CA LYS A 163 -4.43 11.80 -28.84
C LYS A 163 -3.94 11.50 -27.41
N GLN A 164 -3.79 12.53 -26.57
CA GLN A 164 -3.40 12.38 -25.16
C GLN A 164 -4.53 11.76 -24.33
N ASP A 165 -5.78 12.16 -24.59
CA ASP A 165 -6.95 11.57 -23.94
C ASP A 165 -7.05 10.06 -24.22
N GLN A 166 -6.83 9.66 -25.48
CA GLN A 166 -6.81 8.25 -25.90
C GLN A 166 -5.69 7.47 -25.20
N GLN A 167 -4.45 7.99 -25.18
CA GLN A 167 -3.33 7.35 -24.47
C GLN A 167 -3.64 7.10 -22.97
N ILE A 168 -4.31 8.04 -22.29
CA ILE A 168 -4.69 7.84 -20.88
C ILE A 168 -5.88 6.87 -20.75
N ILE A 169 -6.80 6.80 -21.73
CA ILE A 169 -7.86 5.78 -21.78
C ILE A 169 -7.27 4.39 -21.96
N ASP A 170 -6.29 4.23 -22.86
CA ASP A 170 -5.66 2.94 -23.14
C ASP A 170 -4.79 2.45 -21.98
N LEU A 171 -4.01 3.35 -21.36
CA LEU A 171 -3.29 3.08 -20.11
C LEU A 171 -4.28 2.67 -19.00
N ARG A 172 -5.43 3.35 -18.89
CA ARG A 172 -6.48 2.97 -17.94
C ARG A 172 -7.09 1.61 -18.25
N LYS A 173 -7.37 1.31 -19.52
CA LYS A 173 -7.89 0.02 -20.00
C LYS A 173 -6.94 -1.12 -19.61
N ARG A 174 -5.63 -0.95 -19.83
CA ARG A 174 -4.60 -1.92 -19.43
C ARG A 174 -4.50 -2.07 -17.91
N MET A 175 -4.21 -1.00 -17.17
CA MET A 175 -4.01 -1.09 -15.72
C MET A 175 -5.27 -1.56 -14.95
N LEU A 176 -6.48 -1.22 -15.40
CA LEU A 176 -7.72 -1.70 -14.76
C LEU A 176 -7.96 -3.19 -15.06
N ALA A 177 -7.56 -3.71 -16.22
CA ALA A 177 -7.56 -5.15 -16.50
C ALA A 177 -6.50 -5.87 -15.66
N VAL A 178 -5.30 -5.30 -15.48
CA VAL A 178 -4.26 -5.84 -14.58
C VAL A 178 -4.76 -5.89 -13.13
N PHE A 179 -5.40 -4.81 -12.64
CA PHE A 179 -6.02 -4.76 -11.31
C PHE A 179 -7.04 -5.90 -11.11
N LEU A 180 -7.96 -6.10 -12.06
CA LEU A 180 -8.96 -7.16 -11.97
C LEU A 180 -8.35 -8.57 -12.00
N ASN A 181 -7.38 -8.83 -12.90
CA ASN A 181 -6.76 -10.15 -13.00
C ASN A 181 -5.80 -10.46 -11.86
N ARG A 182 -5.13 -9.47 -11.24
CA ARG A 182 -4.39 -9.69 -9.98
C ARG A 182 -5.34 -10.01 -8.82
N CYS A 183 -6.47 -9.31 -8.71
CA CYS A 183 -7.50 -9.65 -7.72
C CYS A 183 -8.10 -11.06 -7.92
N ARG A 184 -8.21 -11.56 -9.17
CA ARG A 184 -8.61 -12.95 -9.48
C ARG A 184 -7.70 -13.99 -8.80
N LEU A 185 -6.44 -13.66 -8.52
CA LEU A 185 -5.45 -14.55 -7.90
C LEU A 185 -5.39 -14.45 -6.36
N MET A 186 -6.23 -13.60 -5.75
CA MET A 186 -6.23 -13.35 -4.31
C MET A 186 -7.44 -14.05 -3.65
N ASP A 187 -7.22 -15.22 -3.02
CA ASP A 187 -8.31 -16.01 -2.40
C ASP A 187 -9.16 -15.20 -1.43
N ASP A 188 -8.53 -14.45 -0.54
CA ASP A 188 -9.19 -13.63 0.48
C ASP A 188 -10.12 -12.57 -0.18
N VAL A 189 -9.76 -12.04 -1.36
CA VAL A 189 -10.56 -11.10 -2.18
C VAL A 189 -11.64 -11.80 -3.01
N ARG A 190 -11.42 -13.06 -3.42
CA ARG A 190 -12.49 -13.86 -4.08
C ARG A 190 -13.60 -14.24 -3.10
N ASN A 191 -13.23 -14.53 -1.85
CA ASN A 191 -14.12 -15.05 -0.82
C ASN A 191 -14.98 -13.98 -0.13
N ASP A 192 -14.65 -12.67 -0.25
CA ASP A 192 -15.44 -11.59 0.37
C ASP A 192 -16.79 -11.32 -0.32
N GLY A 193 -16.98 -11.84 -1.53
CA GLY A 193 -18.17 -11.65 -2.35
C GLY A 193 -18.39 -10.22 -2.88
N VAL A 194 -17.51 -9.27 -2.62
CA VAL A 194 -17.59 -7.89 -3.11
C VAL A 194 -16.91 -7.77 -4.47
N TRP A 195 -15.75 -8.39 -4.64
CA TRP A 195 -15.01 -8.31 -5.91
C TRP A 195 -15.77 -8.91 -7.09
N TRP A 196 -16.31 -10.13 -6.98
CA TRP A 196 -17.07 -10.72 -8.10
C TRP A 196 -18.45 -10.05 -8.31
N ARG A 197 -19.06 -9.46 -7.27
CA ARG A 197 -20.29 -8.64 -7.42
C ARG A 197 -20.05 -7.33 -8.18
N PHE A 198 -18.81 -6.87 -8.35
CA PHE A 198 -18.48 -5.80 -9.30
C PHE A 198 -18.58 -6.28 -10.76
N LEU A 199 -18.25 -7.55 -11.01
CA LEU A 199 -18.24 -8.18 -12.34
C LEU A 199 -19.62 -8.71 -12.79
N ASP A 200 -20.59 -8.84 -11.89
CA ASP A 200 -21.95 -9.29 -12.21
C ASP A 200 -22.77 -8.18 -12.92
N PRO A 201 -23.32 -8.39 -14.13
CA PRO A 201 -24.21 -7.44 -14.78
C PRO A 201 -25.55 -7.21 -14.05
N ASN A 202 -26.00 -8.17 -13.25
CA ASN A 202 -27.23 -8.08 -12.47
C ASN A 202 -27.04 -7.31 -11.14
N SER A 203 -25.78 -7.00 -10.79
CA SER A 203 -25.42 -6.36 -9.52
C SER A 203 -25.33 -4.83 -9.64
N SER A 204 -26.14 -4.16 -8.83
CA SER A 204 -26.06 -2.72 -8.58
C SER A 204 -24.83 -2.43 -7.72
N TRP A 205 -23.77 -1.89 -8.31
CA TRP A 205 -22.54 -1.57 -7.56
C TRP A 205 -22.78 -0.59 -6.40
N ASN A 206 -23.75 0.33 -6.54
CA ASN A 206 -24.13 1.22 -5.44
C ASN A 206 -24.78 0.44 -4.28
N GLU A 207 -25.53 -0.62 -4.54
CA GLU A 207 -26.14 -1.47 -3.51
C GLU A 207 -25.08 -2.28 -2.75
N VAL A 208 -24.11 -2.88 -3.47
CA VAL A 208 -22.96 -3.61 -2.88
C VAL A 208 -22.17 -2.74 -1.89
N LEU A 209 -21.97 -1.45 -2.20
CA LEU A 209 -21.31 -0.51 -1.29
C LEU A 209 -22.10 -0.20 -0.01
N HIS A 210 -23.42 -0.43 -0.01
CA HIS A 210 -24.32 -0.18 1.12
C HIS A 210 -24.81 -1.48 1.78
N SER A 211 -24.35 -2.65 1.35
CA SER A 211 -24.61 -3.96 1.95
C SER A 211 -23.45 -4.45 2.81
N HIS A 212 -23.69 -5.49 3.61
CA HIS A 212 -22.60 -6.29 4.18
C HIS A 212 -21.80 -6.96 3.04
N PRO A 213 -20.46 -7.11 3.14
CA PRO A 213 -19.60 -6.71 4.26
C PRO A 213 -19.21 -5.22 4.27
N VAL A 214 -19.24 -4.52 3.13
CA VAL A 214 -18.67 -3.15 2.97
C VAL A 214 -19.26 -2.14 3.95
N ALA A 215 -20.59 -2.13 4.12
CA ALA A 215 -21.28 -1.19 4.99
C ALA A 215 -21.14 -1.49 6.50
N SER A 216 -20.64 -2.69 6.85
CA SER A 216 -20.40 -3.08 8.25
C SER A 216 -19.04 -2.62 8.78
N ILE A 217 -18.11 -2.23 7.90
CA ILE A 217 -16.75 -1.80 8.28
C ILE A 217 -16.81 -0.49 9.09
N PRO A 218 -16.23 -0.43 10.30
CA PRO A 218 -16.13 0.81 11.07
C PRO A 218 -15.40 1.93 10.33
N LYS A 219 -15.82 3.19 10.58
CA LYS A 219 -15.23 4.42 10.00
C LYS A 219 -13.71 4.55 10.19
N SER A 220 -13.13 3.82 11.14
CA SER A 220 -11.69 3.60 11.26
C SER A 220 -11.44 2.09 11.36
N VAL A 221 -10.72 1.54 10.38
CA VAL A 221 -10.35 0.10 10.31
C VAL A 221 -9.48 -0.33 11.51
N LEU A 222 -8.92 0.62 12.28
CA LEU A 222 -8.27 0.34 13.55
C LEU A 222 -9.25 -0.10 14.66
N LYS A 223 -10.56 0.13 14.51
CA LYS A 223 -11.63 -0.38 15.39
C LYS A 223 -12.30 -1.65 14.85
N ALA A 224 -11.57 -2.45 14.09
CA ALA A 224 -11.99 -3.76 13.61
C ALA A 224 -10.79 -4.72 13.56
N PRO A 225 -11.01 -6.06 13.57
CA PRO A 225 -9.91 -7.01 13.54
C PRO A 225 -9.29 -7.07 12.13
N PRO A 226 -7.97 -7.31 11.98
CA PRO A 226 -7.27 -7.18 10.70
C PRO A 226 -7.71 -8.12 9.59
N LEU A 227 -8.27 -9.28 9.95
CA LEU A 227 -8.63 -10.36 9.04
C LEU A 227 -10.14 -10.49 8.81
N ASP A 228 -10.96 -9.76 9.57
CA ASP A 228 -12.40 -9.62 9.33
C ASP A 228 -12.91 -8.23 9.77
N PRO A 229 -12.58 -7.16 9.03
CA PRO A 229 -12.96 -5.80 9.41
C PRO A 229 -14.48 -5.53 9.37
N ALA A 230 -15.28 -6.45 8.83
CA ALA A 230 -16.73 -6.35 8.72
C ALA A 230 -17.45 -6.86 9.98
N ASN A 231 -16.81 -7.69 10.80
CA ASN A 231 -17.39 -8.27 12.02
C ASN A 231 -16.63 -7.86 13.32
N PRO A 232 -16.57 -6.56 13.66
CA PRO A 232 -15.88 -6.09 14.86
C PRO A 232 -16.56 -6.55 16.16
N SER A 233 -15.82 -7.24 17.03
CA SER A 233 -16.32 -7.59 18.37
C SER A 233 -16.49 -6.34 19.27
N PRO A 234 -17.36 -6.38 20.30
CA PRO A 234 -17.63 -5.22 21.17
C PRO A 234 -16.39 -4.58 21.81
N ALA A 235 -15.34 -5.37 22.07
CA ALA A 235 -14.07 -4.89 22.60
C ALA A 235 -13.42 -3.79 21.73
N HIS A 236 -13.58 -3.88 20.41
CA HIS A 236 -13.01 -2.91 19.47
C HIS A 236 -13.61 -1.50 19.61
N ALA A 237 -14.82 -1.38 20.17
CA ALA A 237 -15.44 -0.09 20.46
C ALA A 237 -14.61 0.73 21.44
N PHE A 238 -13.92 0.09 22.39
CA PHE A 238 -13.12 0.74 23.43
C PHE A 238 -11.68 1.05 23.01
N LEU A 239 -11.18 0.49 21.90
CA LEU A 239 -9.82 0.73 21.41
C LEU A 239 -9.56 2.24 21.16
N PRO A 240 -8.37 2.78 21.52
CA PRO A 240 -7.97 4.13 21.14
C PRO A 240 -7.70 4.22 19.63
N ILE A 241 -7.71 5.43 19.07
CA ILE A 241 -7.28 5.68 17.68
C ILE A 241 -5.99 6.51 17.73
N PRO A 242 -4.82 5.92 17.38
CA PRO A 242 -3.57 6.66 17.26
C PRO A 242 -3.62 7.74 16.18
N ALA A 243 -2.78 8.77 16.33
CA ALA A 243 -2.59 9.77 15.27
C ALA A 243 -1.96 9.13 14.01
N SER A 244 -2.34 9.60 12.82
CA SER A 244 -1.83 9.12 11.53
C SER A 244 -0.31 9.25 11.35
N SER A 245 0.36 10.06 12.19
CA SER A 245 1.81 10.26 12.25
C SER A 245 2.54 9.51 13.39
N ALA A 246 1.81 8.81 14.28
CA ALA A 246 2.40 8.16 15.46
C ALA A 246 3.36 7.00 15.12
N LYS A 247 4.50 6.93 15.81
CA LYS A 247 5.56 5.93 15.62
C LYS A 247 5.74 5.05 16.85
N LEU A 248 6.32 3.87 16.66
CA LEU A 248 6.70 2.95 17.74
C LEU A 248 7.82 3.54 18.59
N LYS A 249 7.77 3.31 19.91
CA LYS A 249 8.79 3.82 20.85
C LYS A 249 10.19 3.26 20.51
N SER A 250 10.27 1.99 20.08
CA SER A 250 11.51 1.32 19.63
C SER A 250 12.13 1.89 18.35
N ALA A 251 11.34 2.48 17.45
CA ALA A 251 11.85 3.04 16.18
C ALA A 251 12.63 4.36 16.34
N SER A 252 12.77 4.84 17.59
CA SER A 252 13.49 6.09 17.92
C SER A 252 15.00 5.90 18.04
N THR A 253 15.45 4.74 18.53
CA THR A 253 16.85 4.50 18.94
C THR A 253 17.78 4.12 17.80
N SER A 254 17.25 3.73 16.63
CA SER A 254 18.02 3.38 15.44
C SER A 254 18.29 4.57 14.50
N ALA A 255 17.84 5.78 14.83
CA ALA A 255 17.84 6.95 13.94
C ALA A 255 18.84 8.06 14.31
N THR A 256 19.62 7.91 15.39
CA THR A 256 20.58 8.92 15.88
C THR A 256 22.02 8.45 15.74
N SER A 257 22.57 8.53 14.54
CA SER A 257 24.03 8.62 14.36
C SER A 257 24.50 9.99 14.89
N PRO A 258 25.56 10.08 15.73
CA PRO A 258 26.05 11.36 16.23
C PRO A 258 26.65 12.20 15.08
N PRO A 259 26.40 13.53 15.04
CA PRO A 259 26.89 14.37 13.96
C PRO A 259 28.38 14.71 14.15
N GLY A 260 29.29 14.02 13.45
CA GLY A 260 30.71 14.36 13.55
C GLY A 260 31.78 13.39 13.04
N MET A 261 31.57 12.66 11.95
CA MET A 261 32.71 12.14 11.14
C MET A 261 32.43 12.33 9.65
N ALA A 262 33.48 12.64 8.89
CA ALA A 262 33.40 13.01 7.48
C ALA A 262 33.53 11.79 6.55
N ASN A 263 32.89 11.87 5.38
CA ASN A 263 33.08 10.88 4.31
C ASN A 263 34.53 10.87 3.83
N GLN A 264 35.11 9.67 3.73
CA GLN A 264 36.10 9.34 2.71
C GLN A 264 35.59 8.12 1.96
N ALA A 265 35.57 8.19 0.63
CA ALA A 265 35.16 7.10 -0.24
C ALA A 265 36.40 6.45 -0.89
N PRO A 266 36.51 5.12 -0.93
CA PRO A 266 37.43 4.43 -1.83
C PRO A 266 36.84 4.38 -3.25
N GLU A 267 37.68 4.51 -4.26
CA GLU A 267 37.31 4.34 -5.68
C GLU A 267 37.58 2.90 -6.17
N HIS A 268 36.99 2.54 -7.32
CA HIS A 268 37.08 1.24 -8.03
C HIS A 268 36.48 0.02 -7.28
N HIS A 269 35.88 -1.00 -7.93
CA HIS A 269 36.02 -1.49 -9.31
C HIS A 269 34.67 -1.72 -10.05
N THR A 270 34.73 -2.19 -11.30
CA THR A 270 33.64 -2.17 -12.29
C THR A 270 33.16 -3.55 -12.78
N GLY A 271 32.10 -4.09 -12.16
CA GLY A 271 31.22 -5.16 -12.70
C GLY A 271 31.84 -6.55 -12.97
N PRO A 272 31.05 -7.53 -13.51
CA PRO A 272 29.60 -7.54 -13.74
C PRO A 272 28.85 -8.52 -12.80
N SER A 273 27.58 -8.80 -13.11
CA SER A 273 26.59 -9.48 -12.24
C SER A 273 26.87 -10.95 -11.87
N ALA A 274 26.74 -11.26 -10.58
CA ALA A 274 26.20 -12.52 -10.07
C ALA A 274 25.50 -12.27 -8.72
N ALA A 275 24.62 -13.18 -8.28
CA ALA A 275 24.01 -13.11 -6.94
C ALA A 275 25.01 -13.57 -5.86
N THR A 276 24.69 -13.29 -4.58
CA THR A 276 25.34 -13.73 -3.32
C THR A 276 26.04 -12.59 -2.55
N HIS A 277 25.35 -12.14 -1.48
CA HIS A 277 25.80 -11.74 -0.14
C HIS A 277 27.21 -11.17 0.15
N THR A 278 27.28 -10.37 1.23
CA THR A 278 28.49 -9.87 1.95
C THR A 278 29.18 -8.61 1.42
N ALA A 279 28.48 -7.47 1.46
CA ALA A 279 29.12 -6.21 1.86
C ALA A 279 29.13 -6.13 3.40
N ALA A 280 30.29 -5.91 4.02
CA ALA A 280 30.43 -5.92 5.48
C ALA A 280 29.99 -4.57 6.10
N GLY A 281 29.13 -4.61 7.13
CA GLY A 281 28.79 -3.41 7.92
C GLY A 281 27.43 -3.44 8.64
N GLY A 282 26.50 -4.30 8.23
CA GLY A 282 25.18 -4.46 8.88
C GLY A 282 24.85 -5.92 9.15
N GLN A 283 23.97 -6.19 10.13
CA GLN A 283 23.51 -7.56 10.38
C GLN A 283 22.72 -8.08 9.18
N VAL A 284 23.14 -9.21 8.63
CA VAL A 284 22.49 -9.86 7.47
C VAL A 284 21.24 -10.60 7.95
N LEU A 285 20.21 -9.81 8.28
CA LEU A 285 18.88 -10.30 8.59
C LEU A 285 18.30 -10.97 7.32
N GLY A 286 17.72 -12.16 7.47
CA GLY A 286 17.02 -12.81 6.35
C GLY A 286 15.87 -11.94 5.83
N ARG A 287 15.48 -12.11 4.56
CA ARG A 287 14.38 -11.34 3.95
C ARG A 287 13.04 -11.52 4.68
N PHE A 288 12.85 -12.70 5.26
CA PHE A 288 11.70 -13.07 6.09
C PHE A 288 12.18 -13.77 7.36
N PRO A 289 11.44 -13.66 8.48
CA PRO A 289 11.81 -14.30 9.73
C PRO A 289 11.79 -15.84 9.62
N PRO A 290 12.81 -16.54 10.16
CA PRO A 290 12.76 -17.99 10.32
C PRO A 290 11.70 -18.33 11.37
N ALA A 291 10.73 -19.19 11.00
CA ALA A 291 9.66 -19.69 11.87
C ALA A 291 9.00 -18.62 12.78
N ALA A 292 8.33 -17.63 12.17
CA ALA A 292 7.68 -16.49 12.85
C ALA A 292 6.73 -16.83 14.02
N GLN A 293 6.30 -18.10 14.16
CA GLN A 293 5.43 -18.58 15.25
C GLN A 293 6.06 -18.49 16.65
N HIS A 294 7.39 -18.30 16.76
CA HIS A 294 8.11 -18.24 18.05
C HIS A 294 8.82 -16.91 18.33
N LEU A 295 8.64 -15.90 17.46
CA LEU A 295 9.29 -14.58 17.61
C LEU A 295 8.33 -13.57 18.25
N SER A 296 8.86 -12.63 19.04
CA SER A 296 8.04 -11.53 19.55
C SER A 296 7.80 -10.47 18.47
N GLU A 297 6.79 -9.64 18.69
CA GLU A 297 6.47 -8.47 17.86
C GLU A 297 7.63 -7.48 17.69
N HIS A 298 8.58 -7.46 18.64
CA HIS A 298 9.81 -6.68 18.57
C HIS A 298 10.87 -7.35 17.69
N ASP A 299 10.97 -8.68 17.72
CA ASP A 299 11.97 -9.43 16.95
C ASP A 299 11.63 -9.51 15.46
N ILE A 300 10.34 -9.40 15.12
CA ILE A 300 9.88 -9.31 13.72
C ILE A 300 9.89 -7.89 13.15
N ASP A 301 9.95 -6.83 13.96
CA ASP A 301 10.00 -5.42 13.48
C ASP A 301 11.10 -5.15 12.44
N PRO A 302 12.36 -5.61 12.61
CA PRO A 302 13.44 -5.31 11.67
C PRO A 302 13.20 -5.86 10.27
N TYR A 303 12.43 -6.96 10.14
CA TYR A 303 12.08 -7.54 8.83
C TYR A 303 11.13 -6.63 8.06
N PHE A 304 10.11 -6.06 8.72
CA PHE A 304 9.19 -5.11 8.10
C PHE A 304 9.90 -3.80 7.72
N ILE A 305 10.80 -3.31 8.58
CA ILE A 305 11.61 -2.10 8.31
C ILE A 305 12.53 -2.31 7.10
N ASN A 306 13.18 -3.48 7.02
CA ASN A 306 14.03 -3.85 5.88
C ASN A 306 13.21 -3.99 4.57
N PHE A 307 12.00 -4.54 4.64
CA PHE A 307 11.10 -4.67 3.48
C PHE A 307 10.60 -3.29 3.01
N GLU A 308 10.27 -2.36 3.92
CA GLU A 308 9.94 -0.97 3.56
C GLU A 308 11.12 -0.25 2.89
N ALA A 309 12.32 -0.36 3.47
CA ALA A 309 13.52 0.28 2.98
C ALA A 309 13.91 -0.22 1.56
N SER A 310 14.01 -1.53 1.38
CA SER A 310 14.36 -2.15 0.09
C SER A 310 13.29 -1.93 -0.99
N THR A 311 12.01 -1.85 -0.64
CA THR A 311 10.96 -1.51 -1.62
C THR A 311 11.00 -0.03 -2.00
N LYS A 312 11.30 0.87 -1.07
CA LYS A 312 11.52 2.29 -1.36
C LYS A 312 12.76 2.52 -2.23
N GLU A 313 13.83 1.75 -2.02
CA GLU A 313 15.01 1.77 -2.89
C GLU A 313 14.65 1.32 -4.32
N LEU A 314 13.90 0.23 -4.46
CA LEU A 314 13.39 -0.23 -5.76
C LEU A 314 12.46 0.80 -6.42
N GLU A 315 11.56 1.44 -5.68
CA GLU A 315 10.71 2.56 -6.16
C GLU A 315 11.56 3.68 -6.79
N LEU A 316 12.65 4.08 -6.12
CA LEU A 316 13.58 5.11 -6.59
C LEU A 316 14.43 4.66 -7.79
N LEU A 317 14.80 3.38 -7.88
CA LEU A 317 15.52 2.82 -9.03
C LEU A 317 14.64 2.78 -10.29
N LEU A 318 13.43 2.23 -10.17
CA LEU A 318 12.48 2.09 -11.29
C LEU A 318 12.04 3.46 -11.82
N THR A 319 11.62 4.38 -10.93
CA THR A 319 11.12 5.72 -11.33
C THR A 319 12.23 6.72 -11.66
N GLY A 320 13.45 6.48 -11.19
CA GLY A 320 14.58 7.41 -11.30
C GLY A 320 15.57 7.02 -12.41
N PRO A 321 16.70 6.37 -12.11
CA PRO A 321 17.72 6.02 -13.11
C PRO A 321 17.20 5.17 -14.27
N ILE A 322 16.39 4.14 -14.00
CA ILE A 322 16.01 3.15 -15.02
C ILE A 322 15.03 3.79 -16.02
N GLU A 323 13.96 4.45 -15.56
CA GLU A 323 13.05 5.18 -16.46
C GLU A 323 13.76 6.30 -17.25
N LYS A 324 14.78 6.96 -16.68
CA LYS A 324 15.61 7.93 -17.41
C LYS A 324 16.48 7.31 -18.50
N VAL A 325 16.89 6.04 -18.38
CA VAL A 325 17.59 5.31 -19.45
C VAL A 325 16.57 4.84 -20.48
N ASN A 326 15.55 4.10 -20.05
CA ASN A 326 14.44 3.59 -20.86
C ASN A 326 13.83 4.67 -21.78
N ARG A 327 13.45 5.83 -21.23
CA ARG A 327 12.92 6.96 -22.02
C ARG A 327 13.91 7.49 -23.06
N ARG A 328 15.22 7.48 -22.78
CA ARG A 328 16.25 7.87 -23.76
C ARG A 328 16.38 6.83 -24.86
N THR A 329 16.35 5.54 -24.53
CA THR A 329 16.34 4.44 -25.52
C THR A 329 15.14 4.54 -26.45
N LEU A 330 13.92 4.69 -25.92
CA LEU A 330 12.71 4.84 -26.74
C LEU A 330 12.73 6.09 -27.63
N THR A 331 13.25 7.21 -27.11
CA THR A 331 13.45 8.44 -27.91
C THR A 331 14.45 8.20 -29.05
N HIS A 332 15.59 7.56 -28.75
CA HIS A 332 16.64 7.26 -29.73
C HIS A 332 16.13 6.31 -30.83
N LEU A 333 15.40 5.25 -30.47
CA LEU A 333 14.78 4.34 -31.45
C LEU A 333 13.79 5.09 -32.35
N SER A 334 12.98 6.00 -31.81
CA SER A 334 12.06 6.83 -32.60
C SER A 334 12.78 7.80 -33.55
N THR A 335 13.93 8.36 -33.15
CA THR A 335 14.76 9.19 -34.04
C THR A 335 15.41 8.35 -35.14
N LEU A 336 16.09 7.26 -34.78
CA LEU A 336 16.71 6.32 -35.72
C LEU A 336 15.71 5.78 -36.74
N SER A 337 14.49 5.43 -36.30
CA SER A 337 13.37 5.05 -37.15
C SER A 337 13.04 6.12 -38.20
N THR A 338 13.06 7.40 -37.82
CA THR A 338 12.80 8.54 -38.72
C THR A 338 13.94 8.72 -39.72
N ASP A 339 15.19 8.64 -39.25
CA ASP A 339 16.39 8.80 -40.07
C ASP A 339 16.53 7.68 -41.12
N LEU A 340 16.18 6.44 -40.73
CA LEU A 340 16.13 5.29 -41.64
C LEU A 340 15.06 5.46 -42.72
N ALA A 341 13.84 5.90 -42.37
CA ALA A 341 12.77 6.13 -43.34
C ALA A 341 13.14 7.20 -44.40
N GLU A 342 13.88 8.24 -44.01
CA GLU A 342 14.39 9.22 -44.97
C GLU A 342 15.52 8.63 -45.84
N LEU A 343 16.41 7.81 -45.27
CA LEU A 343 17.50 7.17 -46.00
C LEU A 343 17.00 6.14 -47.03
N GLY A 344 16.05 5.28 -46.67
CA GLY A 344 15.46 4.27 -47.55
C GLY A 344 14.77 4.92 -48.75
N ALA A 345 13.91 5.91 -48.49
CA ALA A 345 13.28 6.73 -49.53
C ALA A 345 14.29 7.42 -50.47
N ARG A 346 15.42 7.92 -49.94
CA ARG A 346 16.50 8.52 -50.75
C ARG A 346 17.24 7.49 -51.61
N LEU A 347 17.49 6.29 -51.10
CA LEU A 347 18.14 5.20 -51.83
C LEU A 347 17.25 4.64 -52.95
N ASN A 348 15.98 4.37 -52.65
CA ASN A 348 14.97 3.96 -53.64
C ASN A 348 14.74 5.05 -54.71
N GLY A 349 14.92 6.33 -54.36
CA GLY A 349 14.92 7.43 -55.32
C GLY A 349 16.17 7.51 -56.18
N PHE A 350 17.33 7.03 -55.68
CA PHE A 350 18.61 7.06 -56.37
C PHE A 350 18.75 5.90 -57.38
N SER A 351 18.30 4.69 -57.05
CA SER A 351 18.31 3.55 -57.98
C SER A 351 17.59 3.84 -59.30
N LEU A 352 16.49 4.58 -59.26
CA LEU A 352 15.73 5.04 -60.44
C LEU A 352 16.53 5.97 -61.38
N SER A 353 17.68 6.48 -60.95
CA SER A 353 18.58 7.36 -61.73
C SER A 353 19.90 6.69 -62.15
N GLU A 354 20.16 5.47 -61.69
CA GLU A 354 21.40 4.74 -61.97
C GLU A 354 21.32 4.02 -63.34
N PRO A 355 22.23 4.31 -64.30
CA PRO A 355 22.20 3.69 -65.62
C PRO A 355 22.65 2.21 -65.67
N SER A 356 23.42 1.71 -64.69
CA SER A 356 23.82 0.30 -64.63
C SER A 356 22.71 -0.56 -63.97
N PRO A 357 22.11 -1.55 -64.67
CA PRO A 357 20.97 -2.29 -64.13
C PRO A 357 21.29 -3.11 -62.87
N SER A 358 22.49 -3.69 -62.78
CA SER A 358 22.93 -4.48 -61.62
C SER A 358 23.26 -3.59 -60.41
N LEU A 359 23.83 -2.41 -60.63
CA LEU A 359 24.05 -1.42 -59.58
C LEU A 359 22.73 -0.78 -59.11
N ALA A 360 21.81 -0.47 -60.03
CA ALA A 360 20.48 0.04 -59.70
C ALA A 360 19.69 -0.94 -58.82
N ALA A 361 19.68 -2.23 -59.18
CA ALA A 361 19.04 -3.29 -58.39
C ALA A 361 19.67 -3.41 -56.98
N ALA A 362 20.99 -3.35 -56.87
CA ALA A 362 21.68 -3.38 -55.57
C ALA A 362 21.35 -2.15 -54.71
N ILE A 363 21.32 -0.93 -55.28
CA ILE A 363 20.93 0.30 -54.58
C ILE A 363 19.48 0.22 -54.09
N GLU A 364 18.56 -0.27 -54.93
CA GLU A 364 17.16 -0.46 -54.55
C GLU A 364 17.05 -1.48 -53.40
N ARG A 365 17.78 -2.60 -53.46
CA ARG A 365 17.72 -3.62 -52.41
C ARG A 365 18.28 -3.13 -51.07
N VAL A 366 19.30 -2.28 -51.08
CA VAL A 366 19.77 -1.59 -49.85
C VAL A 366 18.72 -0.59 -49.34
N GLY A 367 18.04 0.15 -50.22
CA GLY A 367 16.92 1.03 -49.84
C GLY A 367 15.77 0.26 -49.17
N GLN A 368 15.34 -0.85 -49.78
CA GLN A 368 14.34 -1.77 -49.21
C GLN A 368 14.76 -2.37 -47.86
N ALA A 369 16.05 -2.74 -47.69
CA ALA A 369 16.57 -3.22 -46.41
C ALA A 369 16.55 -2.13 -45.34
N VAL A 370 16.88 -0.88 -45.70
CA VAL A 370 16.77 0.29 -44.81
C VAL A 370 15.32 0.58 -44.42
N ASP A 371 14.35 0.45 -45.34
CA ASP A 371 12.92 0.59 -45.04
C ASP A 371 12.42 -0.52 -44.11
N SER A 372 12.92 -1.76 -44.25
CA SER A 372 12.65 -2.86 -43.32
C SER A 372 13.24 -2.59 -41.93
N SER A 373 14.50 -2.10 -41.87
CA SER A 373 15.14 -1.65 -40.64
C SER A 373 14.36 -0.52 -39.95
N TYR A 374 13.78 0.41 -40.73
CA TYR A 374 12.86 1.44 -40.22
C TYR A 374 11.65 0.78 -39.52
N LEU A 375 10.87 -0.02 -40.24
CA LEU A 375 9.64 -0.64 -39.72
C LEU A 375 9.92 -1.53 -38.49
N ALA A 376 10.99 -2.33 -38.53
CA ALA A 376 11.42 -3.13 -37.39
C ALA A 376 11.78 -2.26 -36.17
N THR A 377 12.37 -1.09 -36.37
CA THR A 377 12.78 -0.18 -35.28
C THR A 377 11.59 0.57 -34.66
N GLU A 378 10.58 0.92 -35.45
CA GLU A 378 9.31 1.45 -34.94
C GLU A 378 8.57 0.38 -34.10
N GLU A 379 8.50 -0.85 -34.62
CA GLU A 379 7.93 -2.03 -33.95
C GLU A 379 8.64 -2.35 -32.62
N LEU A 380 9.98 -2.34 -32.61
CA LEU A 380 10.78 -2.49 -31.38
C LEU A 380 10.45 -1.40 -30.35
N SER A 381 10.40 -0.13 -30.77
CA SER A 381 10.10 0.99 -29.87
C SER A 381 8.70 0.86 -29.26
N GLY A 382 7.70 0.50 -30.06
CA GLY A 382 6.34 0.21 -29.59
C GLY A 382 6.28 -0.96 -28.61
N SER A 383 6.95 -2.07 -28.94
CA SER A 383 6.96 -3.28 -28.11
C SER A 383 7.66 -3.05 -26.76
N LEU A 384 8.82 -2.39 -26.74
CA LEU A 384 9.51 -2.03 -25.49
C LEU A 384 8.69 -1.03 -24.66
N GLY A 385 7.94 -0.14 -25.30
CA GLY A 385 6.99 0.75 -24.63
C GLY A 385 5.89 -0.01 -23.87
N ALA A 386 5.24 -0.97 -24.54
CA ALA A 386 4.09 -1.69 -23.98
C ALA A 386 4.46 -2.88 -23.08
N SER A 387 5.49 -3.65 -23.42
CA SER A 387 5.84 -4.92 -22.76
C SER A 387 6.90 -4.80 -21.66
N PHE A 388 7.68 -3.72 -21.65
CA PHE A 388 8.71 -3.44 -20.65
C PHE A 388 8.42 -2.16 -19.85
N ALA A 389 8.33 -1.01 -20.53
CA ALA A 389 8.27 0.29 -19.87
C ALA A 389 7.00 0.49 -19.03
N GLU A 390 5.84 -0.01 -19.49
CA GLU A 390 4.59 0.06 -18.73
C GLU A 390 4.56 -0.88 -17.51
N PRO A 391 4.80 -2.20 -17.63
CA PRO A 391 4.90 -3.09 -16.46
C PRO A 391 5.92 -2.64 -15.41
N MET A 392 7.05 -2.07 -15.83
CA MET A 392 8.05 -1.49 -14.93
C MET A 392 7.49 -0.31 -14.11
N ARG A 393 6.74 0.60 -14.75
CA ARG A 393 6.06 1.72 -14.08
C ARG A 393 4.90 1.27 -13.20
N GLU A 394 4.16 0.25 -13.59
CA GLU A 394 3.10 -0.36 -12.77
C GLU A 394 3.69 -1.00 -11.50
N SER A 395 4.78 -1.76 -11.63
CA SER A 395 5.50 -2.40 -10.52
C SER A 395 5.94 -1.38 -9.46
N ALA A 396 6.41 -0.19 -9.87
CA ALA A 396 6.81 0.87 -8.95
C ALA A 396 5.66 1.39 -8.07
N GLN A 397 4.42 1.42 -8.57
CA GLN A 397 3.26 1.95 -7.82
C GLN A 397 2.89 1.12 -6.59
N PHE A 398 3.26 -0.16 -6.56
CA PHE A 398 3.03 -1.03 -5.40
C PHE A 398 3.78 -0.56 -4.14
N ALA A 399 4.88 0.19 -4.28
CA ALA A 399 5.62 0.73 -3.13
C ALA A 399 4.76 1.68 -2.27
N GLY A 400 3.84 2.44 -2.89
CA GLY A 400 2.85 3.26 -2.18
C GLY A 400 1.81 2.43 -1.43
N VAL A 401 1.37 1.31 -2.02
CA VAL A 401 0.43 0.36 -1.40
C VAL A 401 1.06 -0.33 -0.20
N LEU A 402 2.27 -0.87 -0.38
CA LEU A 402 3.06 -1.52 0.66
C LEU A 402 3.25 -0.59 1.88
N ARG A 403 3.67 0.67 1.64
CA ARG A 403 3.82 1.67 2.71
C ARG A 403 2.52 1.89 3.49
N GLY A 404 1.36 1.79 2.84
CA GLY A 404 0.04 1.80 3.51
C GLY A 404 -0.20 0.59 4.43
N VAL A 405 0.07 -0.62 3.94
CA VAL A 405 -0.10 -1.87 4.70
C VAL A 405 0.86 -1.95 5.89
N LEU A 406 2.13 -1.61 5.70
CA LEU A 406 3.12 -1.54 6.78
C LEU A 406 2.77 -0.45 7.79
N ARG A 407 2.25 0.71 7.34
CA ARG A 407 1.73 1.76 8.22
C ARG A 407 0.56 1.28 9.07
N TYR A 408 -0.34 0.45 8.54
CA TYR A 408 -1.45 -0.15 9.30
C TYR A 408 -0.94 -1.04 10.43
N ARG A 409 0.06 -1.92 10.19
CA ARG A 409 0.71 -2.71 11.28
C ARG A 409 1.25 -1.80 12.38
N VAL A 410 2.01 -0.76 12.01
CA VAL A 410 2.59 0.19 12.97
C VAL A 410 1.50 0.89 13.78
N LEU A 411 0.36 1.23 13.17
CA LEU A 411 -0.78 1.83 13.87
C LEU A 411 -1.49 0.86 14.83
N LYS A 412 -1.67 -0.43 14.46
CA LYS A 412 -2.19 -1.46 15.38
C LYS A 412 -1.26 -1.67 16.59
N ARG A 413 0.06 -1.67 16.39
CA ARG A 413 1.01 -1.79 17.51
C ARG A 413 1.06 -0.56 18.42
N VAL A 414 0.98 0.66 17.87
CA VAL A 414 0.82 1.88 18.68
C VAL A 414 -0.53 1.89 19.42
N GLN A 415 -1.60 1.34 18.83
CA GLN A 415 -2.90 1.18 19.48
C GLN A 415 -2.83 0.21 20.68
N GLN A 416 -2.09 -0.90 20.56
CA GLN A 416 -1.79 -1.80 21.67
C GLN A 416 -1.01 -1.09 22.79
N GLU A 417 0.08 -0.40 22.45
CA GLU A 417 0.85 0.40 23.44
C GLU A 417 -0.04 1.42 24.17
N MET A 418 -0.86 2.18 23.44
CA MET A 418 -1.77 3.18 24.02
C MET A 418 -2.84 2.56 24.93
N THR A 419 -3.32 1.35 24.59
CA THR A 419 -4.32 0.62 25.40
C THR A 419 -3.70 0.16 26.72
N ASN A 420 -2.48 -0.39 26.66
CA ASN A 420 -1.73 -0.81 27.84
C ASN A 420 -1.35 0.38 28.73
N ASP A 421 -0.86 1.48 28.14
CA ASP A 421 -0.56 2.73 28.83
C ASP A 421 -1.81 3.34 29.50
N GLU A 422 -3.02 3.15 28.95
CA GLU A 422 -4.30 3.59 29.56
C GLU A 422 -4.76 2.68 30.68
N LEU A 423 -4.75 1.37 30.48
CA LEU A 423 -5.15 0.39 31.48
C LEU A 423 -4.26 0.48 32.73
N ALA A 424 -2.95 0.67 32.56
CA ALA A 424 -2.01 0.91 33.66
C ALA A 424 -2.37 2.18 34.45
N ARG A 425 -2.62 3.31 33.75
CA ARG A 425 -3.06 4.57 34.39
C ARG A 425 -4.38 4.41 35.15
N LYS A 426 -5.33 3.64 34.61
CA LYS A 426 -6.65 3.40 35.23
C LYS A 426 -6.54 2.50 36.46
N ARG A 427 -5.75 1.43 36.42
CA ARG A 427 -5.47 0.57 37.58
C ARG A 427 -4.79 1.35 38.71
N ALA A 428 -3.79 2.18 38.40
CA ALA A 428 -3.15 3.07 39.39
C ALA A 428 -4.11 4.12 39.98
N LEU A 429 -5.02 4.68 39.16
CA LEU A 429 -6.07 5.57 39.65
C LEU A 429 -7.05 4.85 40.59
N LEU A 430 -7.49 3.64 40.24
CA LEU A 430 -8.36 2.83 41.10
C LEU A 430 -7.71 2.57 42.46
N GLU A 431 -6.46 2.12 42.47
CA GLU A 431 -5.69 1.84 43.68
C GLU A 431 -5.51 3.11 44.56
N SER A 432 -5.37 4.28 43.93
CA SER A 432 -5.34 5.57 44.65
C SER A 432 -6.70 5.96 45.24
N LEU A 433 -7.81 5.69 44.53
CA LEU A 433 -9.16 5.95 45.02
C LEU A 433 -9.52 5.01 46.18
N GLU A 434 -9.23 3.72 46.06
CA GLU A 434 -9.49 2.68 47.08
C GLU A 434 -8.68 2.93 48.36
N ARG A 435 -7.40 3.35 48.25
CA ARG A 435 -6.64 3.88 49.40
C ARG A 435 -7.39 5.03 50.07
N SER A 436 -7.82 6.03 49.31
CA SER A 436 -8.52 7.21 49.86
C SER A 436 -9.88 6.88 50.49
N GLU A 437 -10.57 5.83 50.03
CA GLU A 437 -11.79 5.31 50.66
C GLU A 437 -11.45 4.60 51.98
N SER A 438 -10.41 3.76 52.01
CA SER A 438 -9.97 3.10 53.25
C SER A 438 -9.51 4.09 54.32
N GLU A 439 -8.84 5.19 53.93
CA GLU A 439 -8.42 6.26 54.83
C GLU A 439 -9.62 7.06 55.36
N ALA A 440 -10.58 7.39 54.51
CA ALA A 440 -11.81 8.07 54.91
C ALA A 440 -12.63 7.22 55.90
N ASN A 441 -12.89 5.95 55.57
CA ASN A 441 -13.61 5.01 56.44
C ASN A 441 -12.90 4.85 57.80
N ARG A 442 -11.55 4.82 57.81
CA ARG A 442 -10.77 4.75 59.06
C ARG A 442 -10.90 6.03 59.90
N ILE A 443 -10.91 7.21 59.28
CA ILE A 443 -11.14 8.48 59.97
C ILE A 443 -12.56 8.53 60.56
N GLU A 444 -13.56 8.12 59.80
CA GLU A 444 -14.95 8.02 60.28
C GLU A 444 -15.09 7.02 61.44
N GLN A 445 -14.40 5.87 61.38
CA GLN A 445 -14.36 4.91 62.47
C GLN A 445 -13.77 5.52 63.76
N TYR A 446 -12.68 6.30 63.67
CA TYR A 446 -12.15 7.01 64.84
C TYR A 446 -13.10 8.10 65.36
N LEU A 447 -13.78 8.85 64.48
CA LEU A 447 -14.73 9.90 64.86
C LEU A 447 -15.96 9.32 65.57
N SER A 448 -16.56 8.26 65.02
CA SER A 448 -17.72 7.57 65.60
C SER A 448 -17.39 6.92 66.95
N HIS A 449 -16.23 6.28 67.09
CA HIS A 449 -15.78 5.68 68.36
C HIS A 449 -15.36 6.73 69.41
N SER A 450 -15.08 7.98 68.99
CA SER A 450 -14.81 9.11 69.89
C SER A 450 -16.08 9.87 70.33
N GLY A 451 -17.27 9.44 69.89
CA GLY A 451 -18.53 10.18 70.05
C GLY A 451 -19.07 10.34 71.47
N THR A 452 -18.47 9.70 72.49
CA THR A 452 -18.95 9.70 73.88
C THR A 452 -17.87 10.16 74.88
N GLY A 453 -17.51 11.45 74.84
CA GLY A 453 -16.50 12.03 75.75
C GLY A 453 -16.63 13.55 75.98
N ASN A 454 -17.37 13.94 77.02
CA ASN A 454 -17.52 15.27 77.65
C ASN A 454 -16.88 16.51 76.98
N LEU A 455 -17.72 17.50 76.64
CA LEU A 455 -17.33 18.92 76.61
C LEU A 455 -17.44 19.55 78.00
N PRO A 456 -16.45 20.34 78.47
CA PRO A 456 -16.64 21.38 79.47
C PRO A 456 -16.91 22.75 78.80
N ARG A 457 -17.71 23.61 79.45
CA ARG A 457 -18.22 24.88 78.88
C ARG A 457 -17.77 26.10 79.70
N ARG A 458 -17.08 27.04 79.03
CA ARG A 458 -16.87 28.49 79.32
C ARG A 458 -16.76 28.98 80.78
N SER A 459 -15.77 29.85 81.02
CA SER A 459 -15.99 31.12 81.76
C SER A 459 -14.96 32.20 81.40
N ASN A 460 -15.28 33.46 81.70
CA ASN A 460 -14.48 34.64 81.37
C ASN A 460 -13.44 34.96 82.46
N SER A 461 -12.34 35.63 82.07
CA SER A 461 -11.80 36.75 82.84
C SER A 461 -11.02 37.70 81.93
N SER A 462 -10.86 38.96 82.36
CA SER A 462 -10.22 40.03 81.60
C SER A 462 -9.16 40.74 82.45
N ALA A 463 -7.96 40.94 81.93
CA ALA A 463 -7.01 41.90 82.50
C ALA A 463 -5.96 42.37 81.48
N ARG A 464 -5.43 43.57 81.77
CA ARG A 464 -4.20 44.17 81.25
C ARG A 464 -2.97 43.46 81.89
N ASP A 465 -1.70 43.73 81.56
CA ASP A 465 -1.09 44.82 80.76
C ASP A 465 0.31 44.39 80.24
N SER A 466 0.86 45.18 79.31
CA SER A 466 2.29 45.46 79.09
C SER A 466 3.32 44.35 78.78
N ALA A 467 4.17 44.65 77.80
CA ALA A 467 5.47 44.01 77.50
C ALA A 467 6.60 44.78 78.26
N PRO A 468 7.94 44.57 78.06
CA PRO A 468 8.64 43.72 77.07
C PRO A 468 9.94 43.03 77.59
N SER A 469 10.78 42.56 76.64
CA SER A 469 12.26 42.56 76.68
C SER A 469 13.05 41.27 76.97
N ARG A 470 13.63 40.72 75.89
CA ARG A 470 15.04 40.30 75.68
C ARG A 470 15.78 39.39 76.69
N ARG A 471 16.46 38.38 76.11
CA ARG A 471 17.72 37.73 76.55
C ARG A 471 17.61 36.91 77.87
N ASP A 472 18.38 35.84 78.07
CA ASP A 472 19.72 35.58 77.51
C ASP A 472 19.91 34.21 76.83
N ASN A 473 21.15 33.95 76.41
CA ASN A 473 21.63 32.78 75.68
C ASN A 473 22.46 31.84 76.59
N SER A 474 23.07 30.80 76.00
CA SER A 474 24.14 29.94 76.56
C SER A 474 23.66 28.78 77.49
N GLN A 475 24.31 27.60 77.48
CA GLN A 475 25.36 27.09 76.58
C GLN A 475 25.45 25.54 76.62
N GLU A 476 25.86 24.93 75.50
CA GLU A 476 26.84 23.81 75.33
C GLU A 476 26.80 22.53 76.24
N ASP A 477 27.20 21.32 75.80
CA ASP A 477 27.81 20.89 74.53
C ASP A 477 27.64 19.37 74.27
N THR A 478 27.92 18.90 73.04
CA THR A 478 28.93 17.85 72.69
C THR A 478 28.70 17.16 71.32
N ALA A 479 29.75 17.19 70.48
CA ALA A 479 30.09 16.29 69.33
C ALA A 479 29.00 15.97 68.26
N SER A 480 29.08 16.41 66.99
CA SER A 480 30.13 16.23 65.93
C SER A 480 30.18 14.81 65.33
N ILE A 481 30.55 14.58 64.05
CA ILE A 481 31.18 15.39 62.98
C ILE A 481 30.63 14.88 61.61
N ASP A 482 30.33 15.70 60.57
CA ASP A 482 31.19 16.11 59.43
C ASP A 482 31.68 14.95 58.52
N SER A 483 31.93 15.02 57.19
CA SER A 483 32.02 16.10 56.18
C SER A 483 31.37 15.59 54.85
N ASP A 484 31.37 16.24 53.65
CA ASP A 484 32.14 17.38 53.12
C ASP A 484 31.32 18.18 52.05
N PHE A 485 31.88 19.29 51.57
CA PHE A 485 31.33 20.35 50.72
C PHE A 485 31.87 20.23 49.25
N PRO A 486 31.86 21.23 48.31
CA PRO A 486 31.71 22.70 48.43
C PRO A 486 30.77 23.40 47.40
N PRO A 487 30.63 24.76 47.45
CA PRO A 487 29.53 25.50 46.79
C PRO A 487 29.95 26.66 45.84
N THR A 488 28.93 27.28 45.21
CA THR A 488 28.79 28.70 44.78
C THR A 488 29.98 29.56 44.31
N HIS A 489 29.81 30.22 43.16
CA HIS A 489 29.81 31.70 42.95
C HIS A 489 29.04 31.98 41.62
N GLY A 490 28.25 33.06 41.45
CA GLY A 490 28.65 34.43 41.06
C GLY A 490 28.79 34.57 39.52
N ASP A 491 28.25 35.56 38.79
CA ASP A 491 27.43 36.75 39.10
C ASP A 491 26.77 37.29 37.78
N SER A 492 25.81 38.23 37.88
CA SER A 492 25.48 39.30 36.91
C SER A 492 25.01 39.00 35.46
N SER A 493 23.76 39.39 35.12
CA SER A 493 23.50 40.68 34.42
C SER A 493 22.05 40.91 33.90
N ASN A 494 21.56 42.13 34.16
CA ASN A 494 20.54 42.99 33.51
C ASN A 494 19.30 42.48 32.73
N THR A 495 18.19 43.13 33.08
CA THR A 495 16.91 43.37 32.35
C THR A 495 17.06 44.56 31.36
N PRO A 496 16.03 45.22 30.75
CA PRO A 496 14.56 45.06 30.73
C PRO A 496 14.04 44.92 29.26
N SER A 497 12.83 45.30 28.77
CA SER A 497 11.68 46.07 29.30
C SER A 497 10.38 45.80 28.50
N ALA A 498 9.30 46.53 28.83
CA ALA A 498 8.08 46.69 28.02
C ALA A 498 7.71 48.20 27.88
N ALA A 499 6.74 48.53 27.01
CA ALA A 499 6.21 49.89 26.86
C ALA A 499 4.71 49.90 26.47
N GLN A 500 3.99 50.99 26.76
CA GLN A 500 2.54 51.18 26.51
C GLN A 500 2.28 52.36 25.56
N GLY A 501 1.12 52.39 24.88
CA GLY A 501 0.63 53.55 24.11
C GLY A 501 -0.72 53.33 23.40
N ALA A 502 -1.57 54.36 23.37
CA ALA A 502 -2.90 54.44 22.72
C ALA A 502 -3.30 55.96 22.61
N PRO A 503 -4.47 56.42 22.07
CA PRO A 503 -5.63 55.72 21.46
C PRO A 503 -6.14 56.39 20.12
N HIS A 504 -7.45 56.31 19.82
CA HIS A 504 -8.24 56.78 18.64
C HIS A 504 -8.06 55.92 17.35
N SER A 505 -9.05 55.42 16.57
CA SER A 505 -10.51 55.67 16.29
C SER A 505 -10.81 56.67 15.16
N GLU A 506 -11.75 56.46 14.21
CA GLU A 506 -12.82 55.43 14.01
C GLU A 506 -12.65 54.64 12.66
N GLY A 507 -13.60 53.90 12.02
CA GLY A 507 -15.06 53.78 12.23
C GLY A 507 -15.86 52.74 11.39
N GLN A 508 -17.06 53.16 10.96
CA GLN A 508 -18.25 52.42 10.46
C GLN A 508 -18.27 52.35 8.90
N GLU A 509 -19.10 51.58 8.16
CA GLU A 509 -20.38 50.86 8.35
C GLU A 509 -20.30 49.44 7.72
N ALA A 510 -21.07 48.37 7.99
CA ALA A 510 -22.33 48.05 8.70
C ALA A 510 -23.52 47.65 7.79
N ALA A 511 -23.84 46.34 7.72
CA ALA A 511 -25.14 45.81 7.23
C ALA A 511 -25.45 44.43 7.85
N HIS A 512 -26.70 44.18 8.25
CA HIS A 512 -27.14 42.98 9.00
C HIS A 512 -28.22 42.16 8.27
N ARG A 513 -28.34 40.86 8.60
CA ARG A 513 -29.58 40.26 9.19
C ARG A 513 -29.40 38.84 9.74
N LYS A 514 -29.93 38.64 10.96
CA LYS A 514 -30.65 37.50 11.60
C LYS A 514 -30.63 36.10 10.91
N SER A 515 -30.69 34.95 11.60
CA SER A 515 -30.69 34.60 13.05
C SER A 515 -30.86 33.07 13.22
N SER A 516 -30.10 32.39 14.11
CA SER A 516 -30.57 31.26 14.94
C SER A 516 -29.52 30.81 15.98
N SER A 517 -29.97 30.11 17.03
CA SER A 517 -29.16 29.54 18.14
C SER A 517 -28.63 28.12 17.84
N GLY A 518 -27.48 27.71 18.40
CA GLY A 518 -26.91 26.38 18.11
C GLY A 518 -25.74 25.84 18.94
N ASN A 519 -25.58 26.22 20.22
CA ASN A 519 -24.61 25.67 21.20
C ASN A 519 -23.10 25.84 20.94
N PHE A 520 -22.31 25.76 22.03
CA PHE A 520 -20.90 26.18 22.08
C PHE A 520 -19.90 25.04 22.36
N ILE A 521 -18.64 25.32 22.01
CA ILE A 521 -17.45 24.53 22.35
C ILE A 521 -16.95 24.90 23.75
N THR A 522 -16.61 23.92 24.59
CA THR A 522 -15.58 24.08 25.64
C THR A 522 -14.87 22.76 25.93
N ASN A 523 -13.55 22.67 25.72
CA ASN A 523 -12.68 21.82 26.56
C ASN A 523 -11.19 22.25 26.48
N LYS A 524 -10.80 23.25 27.28
CA LYS A 524 -9.41 23.56 27.65
C LYS A 524 -9.37 24.65 28.74
N ILE A 525 -8.23 24.76 29.42
CA ILE A 525 -7.90 25.68 30.52
C ILE A 525 -8.59 25.32 31.86
N PHE A 526 -7.83 24.65 32.72
CA PHE A 526 -7.99 24.71 34.18
C PHE A 526 -6.65 25.13 34.79
N GLY A 527 -6.66 26.18 35.61
CA GLY A 527 -5.47 26.68 36.28
C GLY A 527 -5.79 27.78 37.28
N ARG A 528 -5.51 27.51 38.56
CA ARG A 528 -5.59 28.41 39.73
C ARG A 528 -7.00 28.89 40.14
N ILE A 529 -7.55 28.12 41.08
CA ILE A 529 -8.35 28.51 42.27
C ILE A 529 -8.92 29.94 42.31
N SER A 530 -10.24 30.04 42.44
CA SER A 530 -10.90 31.09 43.24
C SER A 530 -12.19 30.53 43.85
N HIS A 531 -12.60 31.03 45.02
CA HIS A 531 -13.83 30.60 45.71
C HIS A 531 -15.07 31.30 45.14
N ALA A 532 -16.06 30.51 44.72
CA ALA A 532 -17.47 30.93 44.67
C ALA A 532 -18.38 29.71 44.82
N VAL A 533 -19.32 29.75 45.77
CA VAL A 533 -20.23 28.63 46.05
C VAL A 533 -21.60 28.91 45.43
N HIS A 534 -22.00 28.06 44.50
CA HIS A 534 -23.39 27.61 44.30
C HIS A 534 -23.30 26.07 44.29
N GLY A 535 -24.26 25.33 44.82
CA GLY A 535 -25.66 25.65 45.06
C GLY A 535 -26.57 24.43 44.92
N VAL A 536 -25.99 23.25 44.69
CA VAL A 536 -26.62 21.93 44.85
C VAL A 536 -25.88 21.24 46.01
N VAL A 537 -26.43 21.38 47.21
CA VAL A 537 -25.93 20.72 48.42
C VAL A 537 -26.68 19.39 48.58
N ASP A 538 -26.01 18.41 49.19
CA ASP A 538 -26.52 17.06 49.45
C ASP A 538 -26.66 16.15 48.22
N VAL A 539 -25.53 15.97 47.51
CA VAL A 539 -25.17 14.63 47.02
C VAL A 539 -24.13 14.08 47.98
N ASP A 540 -24.44 12.94 48.59
CA ASP A 540 -23.56 12.22 49.51
C ASP A 540 -22.11 12.10 48.96
N PRO A 541 -21.09 12.63 49.68
CA PRO A 541 -19.69 12.52 49.29
C PRO A 541 -19.15 11.09 49.24
N GLU A 542 -19.70 10.15 50.02
CA GLU A 542 -19.36 8.73 49.93
C GLU A 542 -19.92 8.12 48.65
N ARG A 543 -21.22 8.29 48.38
CA ARG A 543 -21.83 7.88 47.11
C ARG A 543 -21.08 8.44 45.91
N THR A 544 -20.66 9.70 45.96
CA THR A 544 -19.87 10.33 44.89
C THR A 544 -18.51 9.63 44.69
N ARG A 545 -17.84 9.20 45.78
CA ARG A 545 -16.61 8.38 45.70
C ARG A 545 -16.90 6.97 45.18
N ARG A 546 -17.92 6.29 45.69
CA ARG A 546 -18.30 4.92 45.30
C ARG A 546 -18.73 4.85 43.84
N ASP A 547 -19.47 5.84 43.35
CA ASP A 547 -19.83 5.99 41.94
C ASP A 547 -18.58 6.20 41.05
N LEU A 548 -17.58 6.95 41.52
CA LEU A 548 -16.32 7.16 40.80
C LEU A 548 -15.46 5.88 40.77
N ILE A 549 -15.38 5.15 41.88
CA ILE A 549 -14.71 3.85 41.97
C ILE A 549 -15.40 2.82 41.06
N GLY A 550 -16.73 2.76 41.09
CA GLY A 550 -17.53 1.91 40.19
C GLY A 550 -17.26 2.18 38.71
N LYS A 551 -17.35 3.45 38.29
CA LYS A 551 -17.02 3.87 36.90
C LYS A 551 -15.56 3.59 36.53
N THR A 552 -14.65 3.64 37.48
CA THR A 552 -13.22 3.32 37.24
C THR A 552 -13.02 1.81 37.07
N ARG A 553 -13.66 0.97 37.89
CA ARG A 553 -13.66 -0.50 37.73
C ARG A 553 -14.32 -0.93 36.42
N GLU A 554 -15.45 -0.33 36.03
CA GLU A 554 -16.10 -0.57 34.73
C GLU A 554 -15.18 -0.20 33.56
N SER A 555 -14.57 0.99 33.62
CA SER A 555 -13.59 1.46 32.63
C SER A 555 -12.35 0.56 32.54
N ILE A 556 -11.95 -0.11 33.61
CA ILE A 556 -10.87 -1.11 33.61
C ILE A 556 -11.31 -2.36 32.87
N GLY A 557 -12.48 -2.93 33.18
CA GLY A 557 -12.99 -4.13 32.49
C GLY A 557 -13.19 -3.91 30.97
N GLN A 558 -13.63 -2.71 30.57
CA GLN A 558 -13.70 -2.32 29.15
C GLN A 558 -12.31 -2.28 28.49
N LEU A 559 -11.30 -1.76 29.19
CA LEU A 559 -9.92 -1.69 28.70
C LEU A 559 -9.19 -3.04 28.72
N GLU A 560 -9.55 -3.96 29.62
CA GLU A 560 -9.04 -5.33 29.63
C GLU A 560 -9.55 -6.13 28.42
N GLN A 561 -10.82 -5.95 28.04
CA GLN A 561 -11.35 -6.46 26.77
C GLN A 561 -10.64 -5.83 25.57
N ALA A 562 -10.41 -4.51 25.60
CA ALA A 562 -9.67 -3.80 24.56
C ALA A 562 -8.20 -4.28 24.44
N GLN A 563 -7.54 -4.57 25.56
CA GLN A 563 -6.18 -5.11 25.60
C GLN A 563 -6.13 -6.44 24.84
N MET A 564 -6.97 -7.41 25.23
CA MET A 564 -7.02 -8.73 24.60
C MET A 564 -7.32 -8.64 23.09
N ALA A 565 -8.21 -7.75 22.67
CA ALA A 565 -8.46 -7.48 21.26
C ALA A 565 -7.22 -6.92 20.56
N SER A 566 -6.55 -5.91 21.13
CA SER A 566 -5.34 -5.32 20.55
C SER A 566 -4.16 -6.30 20.47
N GLU A 567 -4.04 -7.22 21.43
CA GLU A 567 -3.02 -8.27 21.45
C GLU A 567 -3.28 -9.37 20.41
N GLN A 568 -4.54 -9.62 20.05
CA GLN A 568 -4.90 -10.48 18.93
C GLN A 568 -4.71 -9.75 17.59
N ASP A 569 -5.24 -8.54 17.46
CA ASP A 569 -5.12 -7.68 16.28
C ASP A 569 -3.67 -7.46 15.83
N VAL A 570 -2.74 -7.27 16.77
CA VAL A 570 -1.33 -7.09 16.43
C VAL A 570 -0.73 -8.38 15.83
N ARG A 571 -0.99 -9.54 16.45
CA ARG A 571 -0.51 -10.84 15.95
C ARG A 571 -1.13 -11.20 14.60
N ASP A 572 -2.41 -10.92 14.41
CA ASP A 572 -3.13 -11.20 13.16
C ASP A 572 -2.71 -10.25 12.04
N ALA A 573 -2.46 -8.96 12.35
CA ALA A 573 -1.91 -8.02 11.38
C ALA A 573 -0.49 -8.43 10.97
N SER A 574 0.39 -8.74 11.93
CA SER A 574 1.75 -9.23 11.64
C SER A 574 1.74 -10.51 10.81
N THR A 575 0.89 -11.48 11.15
CA THR A 575 0.81 -12.78 10.47
C THR A 575 0.22 -12.64 9.07
N GLY A 576 -0.89 -11.93 8.92
CA GLY A 576 -1.53 -11.68 7.62
C GLY A 576 -0.62 -10.90 6.67
N ILE A 577 0.07 -9.87 7.17
CA ILE A 577 1.01 -9.09 6.35
C ILE A 577 2.26 -9.93 6.01
N LEU A 578 2.80 -10.76 6.92
CA LEU A 578 3.91 -11.67 6.57
C LEU A 578 3.51 -12.77 5.58
N LYS A 579 2.23 -13.21 5.55
CA LYS A 579 1.67 -14.06 4.49
C LYS A 579 1.65 -13.30 3.16
N ASP A 580 1.09 -12.09 3.14
CA ASP A 580 0.91 -11.32 1.91
C ASP A 580 2.24 -10.84 1.30
N LEU A 581 3.17 -10.35 2.13
CA LEU A 581 4.52 -9.98 1.71
C LEU A 581 5.26 -11.11 0.99
N LYS A 582 5.00 -12.38 1.36
CA LYS A 582 5.56 -13.55 0.67
C LYS A 582 4.92 -13.79 -0.69
N ARG A 583 3.58 -13.71 -0.81
CA ARG A 583 2.90 -13.80 -2.13
C ARG A 583 3.38 -12.66 -3.03
N PHE A 584 3.26 -11.42 -2.56
CA PHE A 584 3.63 -10.24 -3.33
C PHE A 584 5.12 -10.27 -3.73
N GLN A 585 6.01 -10.83 -2.91
CA GLN A 585 7.40 -10.93 -3.31
C GLN A 585 7.62 -11.94 -4.44
N ALA A 586 6.94 -13.10 -4.46
CA ALA A 586 6.98 -14.01 -5.60
C ALA A 586 6.38 -13.36 -6.85
N GLU A 587 5.18 -12.76 -6.72
CA GLU A 587 4.47 -12.01 -7.77
C GLU A 587 5.36 -10.93 -8.42
N LYS A 588 6.12 -10.18 -7.62
CA LYS A 588 7.06 -9.15 -8.08
C LYS A 588 8.32 -9.72 -8.76
N GLU A 589 8.75 -10.93 -8.40
CA GLU A 589 9.87 -11.63 -9.04
C GLU A 589 9.46 -12.24 -10.38
N ASP A 590 8.24 -12.78 -10.48
CA ASP A 590 7.64 -13.23 -11.75
C ASP A 590 7.32 -12.06 -12.68
N ASP A 591 6.83 -10.92 -12.17
CA ASP A 591 6.68 -9.67 -12.94
C ASP A 591 8.01 -9.24 -13.56
N LEU A 592 9.06 -9.13 -12.74
CA LEU A 592 10.40 -8.73 -13.18
C LEU A 592 10.95 -9.68 -14.24
N LYS A 593 10.82 -10.99 -14.02
CA LYS A 593 11.20 -12.03 -14.99
C LYS A 593 10.42 -11.86 -16.31
N ARG A 594 9.11 -11.64 -16.24
CA ARG A 594 8.22 -11.48 -17.41
C ARG A 594 8.61 -10.29 -18.27
N TYR A 595 8.77 -9.09 -17.70
CA TYR A 595 9.08 -7.90 -18.51
C TYR A 595 10.55 -7.84 -18.97
N MET A 596 11.49 -8.44 -18.24
CA MET A 596 12.87 -8.59 -18.72
C MET A 596 12.98 -9.61 -19.87
N LEU A 597 12.22 -10.71 -19.83
CA LEU A 597 12.13 -11.65 -20.94
C LEU A 597 11.46 -11.02 -22.17
N ALA A 598 10.43 -10.19 -21.99
CA ALA A 598 9.80 -9.44 -23.08
C ALA A 598 10.79 -8.47 -23.74
N TYR A 599 11.53 -7.69 -22.93
CA TYR A 599 12.61 -6.81 -23.41
C TYR A 599 13.63 -7.57 -24.26
N ALA A 600 14.11 -8.72 -23.77
CA ALA A 600 15.09 -9.54 -24.49
C ALA A 600 14.53 -10.11 -25.81
N ARG A 601 13.30 -10.62 -25.80
CA ARG A 601 12.64 -11.18 -27.00
C ARG A 601 12.48 -10.12 -28.10
N SER A 602 11.98 -8.93 -27.77
CA SER A 602 11.82 -7.86 -28.76
C SER A 602 13.14 -7.42 -29.40
N GLN A 603 14.23 -7.38 -28.62
CA GLN A 603 15.57 -7.09 -29.15
C GLN A 603 16.07 -8.21 -30.10
N ILE A 604 15.82 -9.48 -29.77
CA ILE A 604 16.19 -10.64 -30.60
C ILE A 604 15.37 -10.68 -31.89
N GLU A 605 14.06 -10.41 -31.82
CA GLU A 605 13.14 -10.35 -32.95
C GLU A 605 13.54 -9.23 -33.93
N TRP A 606 13.82 -8.03 -33.40
CA TRP A 606 14.39 -6.92 -34.16
C TRP A 606 15.72 -7.28 -34.83
N ALA A 607 16.66 -7.86 -34.08
CA ALA A 607 17.98 -8.22 -34.61
C ALA A 607 17.89 -9.27 -35.73
N LYS A 608 17.03 -10.29 -35.58
CA LYS A 608 16.78 -11.31 -36.62
C LYS A 608 16.19 -10.69 -37.89
N LYS A 609 15.12 -9.90 -37.76
CA LYS A 609 14.43 -9.23 -38.88
C LYS A 609 15.37 -8.29 -39.66
N ASN A 610 16.24 -7.57 -38.97
CA ASN A 610 17.29 -6.77 -39.62
C ASN A 610 18.31 -7.65 -40.34
N LYS A 611 18.87 -8.65 -39.64
CA LYS A 611 19.89 -9.56 -40.21
C LYS A 611 19.44 -10.16 -41.53
N GLU A 612 18.23 -10.75 -41.55
CA GLU A 612 17.62 -11.36 -42.73
C GLU A 612 17.62 -10.41 -43.93
N THR A 613 17.04 -9.21 -43.78
CA THR A 613 16.96 -8.26 -44.90
C THR A 613 18.32 -7.69 -45.36
N TRP A 614 19.31 -7.63 -44.47
CA TRP A 614 20.67 -7.20 -44.83
C TRP A 614 21.50 -8.32 -45.46
N GLU A 615 21.25 -9.59 -45.14
CA GLU A 615 21.79 -10.74 -45.88
C GLU A 615 21.20 -10.78 -47.31
N GLU A 616 19.90 -10.51 -47.48
CA GLU A 616 19.27 -10.38 -48.79
C GLU A 616 19.86 -9.23 -49.64
N ALA A 617 20.09 -8.05 -49.03
CA ALA A 617 20.74 -6.94 -49.71
C ALA A 617 22.20 -7.26 -50.09
N THR A 618 22.94 -7.94 -49.21
CA THR A 618 24.31 -8.41 -49.48
C THR A 618 24.34 -9.39 -50.66
N ALA A 619 23.34 -10.28 -50.76
CA ALA A 619 23.21 -11.20 -51.88
C ALA A 619 22.90 -10.50 -53.22
N GLU A 620 22.32 -9.29 -53.22
CA GLU A 620 22.13 -8.48 -54.42
C GLU A 620 23.39 -7.68 -54.80
N ILE A 621 24.07 -7.09 -53.82
CA ILE A 621 25.35 -6.37 -54.01
C ILE A 621 26.40 -7.28 -54.66
N ASN A 622 26.44 -8.57 -54.28
CA ASN A 622 27.35 -9.56 -54.85
C ASN A 622 27.05 -9.96 -56.31
N LYS A 623 26.04 -9.33 -56.96
CA LYS A 623 25.70 -9.50 -58.39
C LYS A 623 26.05 -8.27 -59.24
N ILE A 624 26.64 -7.23 -58.66
CA ILE A 624 27.13 -6.07 -59.42
C ILE A 624 28.24 -6.54 -60.35
N ASP A 625 28.13 -6.22 -61.64
CA ASP A 625 29.14 -6.60 -62.64
C ASP A 625 30.45 -5.82 -62.41
N GLU A 626 31.59 -6.52 -62.32
CA GLU A 626 32.91 -5.90 -62.44
C GLU A 626 33.15 -5.55 -63.93
N GLY A 627 33.19 -4.24 -64.23
CA GLY A 627 33.25 -3.69 -65.60
C GLY A 627 34.64 -3.41 -66.15
#